data_AF-A0AAV1EF94-F1
#
_entry.id   AF-A0AAV1EF94-F1
#
_cell.length_a   1.000
_cell.length_b   1.000
_cell.length_c   1.000
_cell.angle_alpha   90.00
_cell.angle_beta   90.00
_cell.angle_gamma   90.00
#
_symmetry.space_group_name_H-M   'P 1'
#
loop_
_entity.id
_entity.type
_entity.pdbx_description
1 polymer ?
#
loop_
_entity_poly.entity_id
_entity_poly.type
_entity_poly.pdbx_seq_one_letter_code
_entity_poly.pdbx_strand_id
1 'polypeptide(L)'
;MMRVEPPATEHSVMAVMGAARPSSRSAYDKLAFAVHATHFTSGFVLYITGPAAFPDTNPAKFSDNDKVLFSLDYDEIDIQHWNQGDDRYAFVYSKLLLSDSARIRTR
;
A
#
# COMPACT_ATOMS: atom_id res chain seq x y z
N MET A 1 19.15 13.14 -8.75
CA MET A 1 17.83 13.58 -9.21
C MET A 1 16.79 12.94 -8.29
N MET A 2 16.07 13.72 -7.49
CA MET A 2 15.05 13.22 -6.56
C MET A 2 13.81 12.81 -7.37
N ARG A 3 13.40 11.54 -7.31
CA ARG A 3 12.09 11.11 -7.84
C ARG A 3 11.06 11.35 -6.75
N VAL A 4 10.34 12.46 -6.84
CA VAL A 4 9.06 12.60 -6.14
C VAL A 4 8.06 11.86 -7.01
N GLU A 5 7.53 10.75 -6.51
CA GLU A 5 6.46 10.06 -7.24
C GLU A 5 5.25 10.99 -7.32
N PRO A 6 4.71 11.23 -8.53
CA PRO A 6 3.57 12.11 -8.69
C PRO A 6 2.34 11.55 -7.95
N PRO A 7 1.40 12.40 -7.53
CA PRO A 7 0.14 11.93 -6.96
C PRO A 7 -0.59 11.03 -7.96
N ALA A 8 -1.32 10.04 -7.43
CA ALA A 8 -2.15 9.16 -8.25
C ALA A 8 -3.11 9.97 -9.15
N THR A 9 -3.17 9.56 -10.42
CA THR A 9 -4.12 10.08 -11.41
C THR A 9 -5.11 9.00 -11.78
N GLU A 10 -6.26 9.38 -12.31
CA GLU A 10 -7.24 8.41 -12.83
C GLU A 10 -6.59 7.45 -13.84
N HIS A 11 -5.77 7.98 -14.76
CA HIS A 11 -5.08 7.17 -15.76
C HIS A 11 -4.11 6.16 -15.14
N SER A 12 -3.32 6.57 -14.14
CA SER A 12 -2.38 5.65 -13.48
C SER A 12 -3.11 4.57 -12.67
N VAL A 13 -4.20 4.93 -11.98
CA VAL A 13 -5.02 3.98 -11.23
C VAL A 13 -5.66 2.96 -12.18
N MET A 14 -6.26 3.42 -13.27
CA MET A 14 -6.88 2.55 -14.27
C MET A 14 -5.86 1.63 -14.96
N ALA A 15 -4.64 2.13 -15.22
CA ALA A 15 -3.56 1.31 -15.76
C ALA A 15 -3.19 0.15 -14.83
N VAL A 16 -3.06 0.41 -13.52
CA VAL A 16 -2.78 -0.64 -12.51
C VAL A 16 -3.92 -1.64 -12.42
N MET A 17 -5.18 -1.17 -12.37
CA MET A 17 -6.34 -2.06 -12.35
C MET A 17 -6.40 -2.95 -13.60
N GLY A 18 -6.09 -2.39 -14.77
CA GLY A 18 -6.04 -3.13 -16.04
C GLY A 18 -4.90 -4.15 -16.12
N ALA A 19 -3.74 -3.82 -15.56
CA ALA A 19 -2.58 -4.71 -15.52
C ALA A 19 -2.78 -5.86 -14.53
N ALA A 20 -3.24 -5.56 -13.31
CA ALA A 20 -3.40 -6.54 -12.24
C ALA A 20 -4.60 -7.48 -12.44
N ARG A 21 -5.64 -7.03 -13.17
CA ARG A 21 -6.87 -7.78 -13.44
C ARG A 21 -7.43 -8.46 -12.17
N PRO A 22 -7.73 -7.70 -11.12
CA PRO A 22 -8.11 -8.28 -9.83
C PRO A 22 -9.37 -9.12 -9.94
N SER A 23 -9.38 -10.27 -9.25
CA SER A 23 -10.60 -11.04 -9.06
C SER A 23 -11.60 -10.19 -8.27
N SER A 24 -12.77 -9.94 -8.86
CA SER A 24 -13.83 -9.16 -8.20
C SER A 24 -15.13 -9.93 -8.25
N ARG A 25 -15.70 -10.16 -7.07
CA ARG A 25 -17.00 -10.82 -6.86
C ARG A 25 -18.11 -9.78 -6.75
N SER A 26 -17.77 -8.54 -6.39
CA SER A 26 -18.71 -7.43 -6.18
C SER A 26 -18.17 -6.09 -6.68
N ALA A 27 -19.02 -5.07 -6.69
CA ALA A 27 -18.60 -3.68 -6.93
C ALA A 27 -17.69 -3.15 -5.80
N TYR A 28 -17.87 -3.64 -4.56
CA TYR A 28 -17.04 -3.27 -3.42
C TYR A 28 -15.61 -3.78 -3.56
N ASP A 29 -15.42 -4.98 -4.11
CA ASP A 29 -14.08 -5.50 -4.44
C ASP A 29 -13.38 -4.52 -5.40
N LYS A 30 -14.05 -4.10 -6.48
CA LYS A 30 -13.47 -3.17 -7.45
C LYS A 30 -13.07 -1.84 -6.81
N LEU A 31 -13.92 -1.31 -5.92
CA LEU A 31 -13.66 -0.06 -5.22
C LEU A 31 -12.46 -0.19 -4.25
N ALA A 32 -12.42 -1.25 -3.45
CA ALA A 32 -11.32 -1.51 -2.53
C ALA A 32 -9.99 -1.69 -3.27
N PHE A 33 -9.99 -2.38 -4.42
CA PHE A 33 -8.80 -2.50 -5.25
C PHE A 33 -8.38 -1.15 -5.87
N ALA A 34 -9.34 -0.31 -6.29
CA ALA A 34 -9.02 1.03 -6.77
C ALA A 34 -8.34 1.90 -5.69
N VAL A 35 -8.76 1.77 -4.43
CA VAL A 35 -8.06 2.39 -3.29
C VAL A 35 -6.64 1.85 -3.17
N HIS A 36 -6.43 0.55 -3.30
CA HIS A 36 -5.08 -0.03 -3.32
C HIS A 36 -4.22 0.52 -4.46
N ALA A 37 -4.73 0.53 -5.68
CA ALA A 37 -4.05 1.07 -6.85
C ALA A 37 -3.69 2.57 -6.69
N THR A 38 -4.52 3.33 -6.00
CA THR A 38 -4.24 4.75 -5.66
C THR A 38 -3.03 4.88 -4.74
N HIS A 39 -2.92 4.04 -3.72
CA HIS A 39 -1.77 4.04 -2.81
C HIS A 39 -0.50 3.56 -3.53
N PHE A 40 -0.60 2.45 -4.27
CA PHE A 40 0.50 1.90 -5.04
C PHE A 40 1.08 2.92 -6.04
N THR A 41 0.22 3.58 -6.82
CA THR A 41 0.67 4.62 -7.78
C THR A 41 1.20 5.89 -7.12
N SER A 42 0.87 6.13 -5.85
CA SER A 42 1.42 7.24 -5.06
C SER A 42 2.74 6.89 -4.35
N GLY A 43 3.33 5.73 -4.68
CA GLY A 43 4.62 5.29 -4.14
C GLY A 43 4.57 4.69 -2.73
N PHE A 44 3.39 4.23 -2.29
CA PHE A 44 3.27 3.45 -1.06
C PHE A 44 3.55 1.97 -1.33
N VAL A 45 4.13 1.29 -0.34
CA VAL A 45 4.42 -0.14 -0.39
C VAL A 45 3.40 -0.87 0.48
N LEU A 46 2.75 -1.89 -0.08
CA LEU A 46 1.79 -2.73 0.65
C LEU A 46 2.54 -3.69 1.57
N TYR A 47 2.11 -3.77 2.83
CA TYR A 47 2.72 -4.60 3.87
C TYR A 47 1.81 -5.73 4.35
N ILE A 48 0.53 -5.46 4.58
CA ILE A 48 -0.44 -6.48 5.01
C ILE A 48 -1.76 -6.19 4.32
N THR A 49 -2.45 -7.24 3.91
CA THR A 49 -3.79 -7.14 3.33
C THR A 49 -4.72 -8.23 3.88
N GLY A 50 -6.02 -8.07 3.63
CA GLY A 50 -7.04 -9.06 3.99
C GLY A 50 -7.20 -9.25 5.50
N PRO A 51 -7.63 -10.44 5.96
CA PRO A 51 -7.91 -10.67 7.37
C PRO A 51 -6.76 -10.37 8.35
N ALA A 52 -5.52 -10.57 7.91
CA ALA A 52 -4.34 -10.26 8.73
C ALA A 52 -4.14 -8.75 8.99
N ALA A 53 -4.74 -7.89 8.16
CA ALA A 53 -4.73 -6.44 8.32
C ALA A 53 -5.88 -5.92 9.20
N PHE A 54 -6.80 -6.79 9.64
CA PHE A 54 -7.89 -6.34 10.50
C PHE A 54 -7.38 -6.00 11.91
N PRO A 55 -7.82 -4.87 12.51
CA PRO A 55 -7.36 -4.45 13.84
C PRO A 55 -7.66 -5.46 14.95
N ASP A 56 -8.74 -6.22 14.79
CA ASP A 56 -9.15 -7.28 15.72
C ASP A 56 -8.17 -8.47 15.75
N THR A 57 -7.45 -8.69 14.65
CA THR A 57 -6.59 -9.87 14.43
C THR A 57 -5.18 -9.65 14.96
N ASN A 58 -4.71 -8.39 15.01
CA ASN A 58 -3.42 -8.05 15.63
C ASN A 58 -3.36 -6.59 16.10
N PRO A 59 -3.92 -6.25 17.27
CA PRO A 59 -3.98 -4.88 17.76
C PRO A 59 -2.60 -4.30 18.10
N ALA A 60 -1.60 -5.14 18.37
CA ALA A 60 -0.24 -4.69 18.69
C ALA A 60 0.54 -4.18 17.47
N LYS A 61 0.14 -4.56 16.25
CA LYS A 61 0.84 -4.16 15.00
C LYS A 61 0.59 -2.73 14.55
N PHE A 62 -0.41 -2.05 15.13
CA PHE A 62 -0.86 -0.72 14.68
C PHE A 62 -0.72 0.36 15.75
N SER A 63 0.18 0.18 16.71
CA SER A 63 0.49 1.22 17.70
C SER A 63 0.91 2.51 16.98
N ASP A 64 0.27 3.64 17.29
CA ASP A 64 0.43 4.95 16.63
C ASP A 64 1.89 5.46 16.52
N ASN A 65 2.83 4.82 17.24
CA ASN A 65 4.23 5.21 17.33
C ASN A 65 5.15 4.41 16.42
N ASP A 66 4.68 3.32 15.81
CA ASP A 66 5.48 2.54 14.88
C ASP A 66 5.46 3.23 13.52
N LYS A 67 6.29 4.29 13.39
CA LYS A 67 6.76 4.70 12.08
C LYS A 67 7.52 3.52 11.50
N VAL A 68 6.81 2.78 10.66
CA VAL A 68 7.35 1.68 9.89
C VAL A 68 8.34 2.25 8.86
N LEU A 69 9.57 2.49 9.32
CA LEU A 69 10.72 2.91 8.51
C LEU A 69 11.43 1.63 8.05
N PHE A 70 11.28 1.28 6.78
CA PHE A 70 11.96 0.12 6.22
C PHE A 70 13.02 0.53 5.20
N SER A 71 14.08 -0.29 5.09
CA SER A 71 15.04 -0.24 3.99
C SER A 71 14.40 -0.83 2.73
N LEU A 72 14.96 -0.46 1.57
CA LEU A 72 14.53 -0.83 0.21
C LEU A 72 14.53 -2.35 -0.11
N ASP A 73 14.71 -3.23 0.87
CA ASP A 73 14.93 -4.68 0.68
C ASP A 73 13.71 -5.55 1.00
N TYR A 74 12.53 -4.96 1.22
CA TYR A 74 11.32 -5.77 1.40
C TYR A 74 10.73 -6.15 0.04
N ASP A 75 10.64 -7.46 -0.20
CA ASP A 75 9.83 -8.02 -1.27
C ASP A 75 8.40 -7.51 -1.11
N GLU A 76 7.90 -6.86 -2.16
CA GLU A 76 6.50 -6.45 -2.27
C GLU A 76 5.60 -7.65 -1.97
N ILE A 77 4.77 -7.54 -0.93
CA ILE A 77 3.87 -8.64 -0.56
C ILE A 77 2.77 -8.70 -1.61
N ASP A 78 2.65 -9.88 -2.23
CA ASP A 78 1.60 -10.16 -3.21
C ASP A 78 0.22 -9.89 -2.58
N ILE A 79 -0.69 -9.32 -3.37
CA ILE A 79 -2.02 -8.91 -2.94
C ILE A 79 -2.96 -10.11 -2.70
N GLN A 80 -2.45 -11.28 -2.36
CA GLN A 80 -3.28 -12.47 -2.14
C GLN A 80 -4.23 -12.28 -0.97
N HIS A 81 -5.42 -12.90 -1.07
CA HIS A 81 -6.42 -12.94 0.01
C HIS A 81 -7.03 -11.59 0.42
N TRP A 82 -6.74 -10.51 -0.31
CA TRP A 82 -7.21 -9.15 -0.02
C TRP A 82 -8.74 -9.00 0.08
N ASN A 83 -9.48 -9.83 -0.66
CA ASN A 83 -10.94 -9.85 -0.71
C ASN A 83 -11.56 -11.05 0.01
N GLN A 84 -10.88 -11.69 0.97
CA GLN A 84 -11.44 -12.84 1.70
C GLN A 84 -12.30 -12.48 2.91
N GLY A 85 -12.31 -11.21 3.34
CA GLY A 85 -13.21 -10.76 4.40
C GLY A 85 -14.67 -10.73 3.91
N ASP A 86 -15.61 -11.07 4.80
CA ASP A 86 -17.05 -10.86 4.59
C ASP A 86 -17.34 -9.35 4.51
N ASP A 87 -17.25 -8.80 3.31
CA ASP A 87 -17.42 -7.37 2.99
C ASP A 87 -16.49 -6.41 3.76
N ARG A 88 -15.39 -6.95 4.32
CA ARG A 88 -14.34 -6.19 4.99
C ARG A 88 -13.07 -6.18 4.16
N TYR A 89 -12.49 -4.99 4.01
CA TYR A 89 -11.22 -4.76 3.30
C TYR A 89 -10.27 -3.99 4.20
N ALA A 90 -9.04 -4.48 4.31
CA ALA A 90 -7.99 -3.78 5.04
C ALA A 90 -6.67 -3.92 4.30
N PHE A 91 -5.96 -2.80 4.21
CA PHE A 91 -4.67 -2.68 3.57
C PHE A 91 -3.78 -1.80 4.45
N VAL A 92 -2.57 -2.27 4.70
CA VAL A 92 -1.59 -1.57 5.53
C VAL A 92 -0.44 -1.18 4.63
N TYR A 93 -0.17 0.12 4.55
CA TYR A 93 0.88 0.67 3.71
C TYR A 93 1.98 1.29 4.55
N SER A 94 3.20 1.21 4.03
CA SER A 94 4.30 2.06 4.47
C SER A 94 4.63 3.07 3.37
N LYS A 95 5.09 4.25 3.79
CA LYS A 95 5.69 5.22 2.90
C LYS A 95 7.15 5.32 3.28
N LEU A 96 8.04 5.11 2.31
CA LEU A 96 9.47 5.35 2.52
C LEU A 96 9.66 6.86 2.76
N LEU A 97 9.82 7.21 4.04
CA LEU A 97 10.31 8.52 4.43
C LEU A 97 11.83 8.43 4.40
N LEU A 98 12.43 8.95 3.34
CA LEU A 98 13.88 9.19 3.32
C LEU A 98 14.22 10.00 4.58
N SER A 99 15.02 9.45 5.49
CA SER A 99 15.44 10.19 6.67
C SER A 99 16.29 11.38 6.22
N ASP A 100 16.14 12.51 6.92
CA ASP A 100 16.91 13.74 6.65
C ASP A 100 18.45 13.54 6.75
N SER A 101 18.93 12.36 7.17
CA SER A 101 20.35 12.01 7.21
C SER A 101 21.03 11.96 5.82
N ALA A 102 20.26 11.91 4.73
CA ALA A 102 20.80 12.01 3.37
C ALA A 102 21.07 13.46 2.90
N ARG A 103 20.75 14.48 3.71
CA ARG A 103 20.90 15.91 3.34
C ARG A 103 22.28 16.52 3.62
N ILE A 104 23.22 15.80 4.23
CA ILE A 104 24.52 16.37 4.62
C ILE A 104 25.65 15.53 4.03
N ARG A 105 26.01 15.80 2.77
CA ARG A 105 27.37 15.60 2.19
C ARG A 105 27.38 16.15 0.77
N THR A 106 27.43 17.47 0.65
CA THR A 106 28.02 18.16 -0.51
C THR A 106 28.21 19.63 -0.14
N ARG A 107 29.35 19.90 0.50
CA ARG A 107 30.10 21.14 0.34
C ARG A 107 31.57 20.79 0.28
#